data_AF-A0A9E5C1Q5-F1
#
_entry.id   AF-A0A9E5C1Q5-F1
#
_cell.length_a   1.000
_cell.length_b   1.000
_cell.length_c   1.000
_cell.angle_alpha   90.00
_cell.angle_beta   90.00
_cell.angle_gamma   90.00
#
_symmetry.space_group_name_H-M   'P 1'
#
loop_
_entity.id
_entity.type
_entity.pdbx_description
1 polymer ?
#
loop_
_entity_poly.entity_id
_entity_poly.type
_entity_poly.pdbx_seq_one_letter_code
_entity_poly.pdbx_strand_id
1 'polypeptide(L)' 'VQMCGEDAIFDVYFTDRPVANYRDGLAGDSQMMARLNAGLLERGVLKGTQKFYPSVVHTEADVQKTIDAFKEVIPTLRG' A
#
# COMPACT_ATOMS: atom_id res chain seq x y z
N VAL A 1 7.70 3.85 7.16
CA VAL A 1 6.53 3.78 6.25
C VAL A 1 5.76 5.07 6.43
N GLN A 2 5.53 5.80 5.34
CA GLN A 2 4.77 7.05 5.33
C GLN A 2 3.54 6.88 4.42
N MET A 3 2.41 7.49 4.77
CA MET A 3 1.21 7.62 3.93
C MET A 3 1.23 8.96 3.17
N CYS A 4 0.89 8.98 1.89
CA CYS A 4 0.78 10.20 1.07
C CYS A 4 -0.49 10.19 0.20
N GLY A 5 -1.23 11.30 0.13
CA GLY A 5 -2.44 11.43 -0.67
C GLY A 5 -3.54 12.24 0.02
N GLU A 6 -4.74 12.23 -0.58
CA GLU A 6 -6.00 12.64 0.08
C GLU A 6 -6.61 11.39 0.72
N ASP A 7 -7.45 11.50 1.76
CA ASP A 7 -7.97 10.33 2.50
C ASP A 7 -8.58 9.23 1.62
N ALA A 8 -9.19 9.60 0.49
CA ALA A 8 -9.80 8.67 -0.47
C ALA A 8 -8.83 8.20 -1.59
N ILE A 9 -7.61 8.72 -1.68
CA ILE A 9 -6.62 8.35 -2.70
C ILE A 9 -5.23 8.43 -2.07
N PHE A 10 -4.73 7.30 -1.57
CA PHE A 10 -3.48 7.24 -0.82
C PHE A 10 -2.59 6.07 -1.24
N ASP A 11 -1.32 6.13 -0.83
CA ASP A 11 -0.43 4.98 -0.85
C ASP A 11 0.60 5.03 0.29
N VAL A 12 1.28 3.90 0.49
CA VAL A 12 2.46 3.76 1.36
C VAL A 12 3.75 3.91 0.56
N TYR A 13 4.76 4.52 1.18
CA TYR A 13 6.12 4.54 0.66
C TYR A 13 7.09 3.89 1.65
N PHE A 14 7.95 3.02 1.13
CA PHE A 14 9.04 2.41 1.85
C PHE A 14 10.31 3.26 1.69
N THR A 15 10.50 4.20 2.59
CA THR A 15 11.65 5.10 2.62
C THR A 15 11.92 5.56 4.05
N ASP A 16 13.15 6.01 4.31
CA ASP A 16 13.61 6.64 5.55
C ASP A 16 13.52 8.17 5.51
N ARG A 17 13.06 8.75 4.40
CA ARG A 17 12.96 10.20 4.18
C ARG A 17 11.50 10.64 4.05
N PRO A 18 11.19 11.91 4.40
CA PRO A 18 9.88 12.47 4.12
C PRO A 18 9.56 12.45 2.62
N VAL A 19 8.33 12.07 2.28
CA VAL A 19 7.79 12.16 0.91
C VAL A 19 6.88 13.38 0.83
N ALA A 20 7.38 14.49 0.28
CA ALA A 20 6.65 15.75 0.15
C ALA A 20 6.32 16.08 -1.32
N ASN A 21 7.03 15.48 -2.26
CA ASN A 21 6.81 15.68 -3.69
C ASN A 21 7.01 14.38 -4.49
N TYR A 22 6.70 14.46 -5.79
CA TYR A 22 6.82 13.33 -6.71
C TYR A 22 8.23 12.70 -6.75
N ARG A 23 9.29 13.51 -6.74
CA ARG A 23 10.67 13.01 -6.80
C ARG A 23 11.05 12.25 -5.53
N ASP A 24 10.53 12.66 -4.38
CA ASP A 24 10.75 11.94 -3.13
C ASP A 24 10.13 10.54 -3.20
N GLY A 25 8.95 10.41 -3.83
CA GLY A 25 8.28 9.12 -4.04
C GLY A 25 9.07 8.16 -4.94
N LEU A 26 9.85 8.67 -5.90
CA LEU A 26 10.72 7.87 -6.76
C LEU A 26 11.90 7.23 -6.00
N ALA A 27 12.26 7.78 -4.84
CA ALA A 27 13.33 7.26 -4.01
C ALA A 27 12.87 6.12 -3.07
N GLY A 28 11.58 5.76 -3.08
CA GLY A 28 11.07 4.63 -2.31
C GLY A 28 11.58 3.27 -2.82
N ASP A 29 11.64 2.30 -1.92
CA ASP A 29 12.03 0.92 -2.24
C ASP A 29 10.96 0.23 -3.09
N SER A 30 11.20 0.22 -4.40
CA SER A 30 10.30 -0.37 -5.39
C SER A 30 10.22 -1.89 -5.32
N GLN A 31 11.27 -2.56 -4.83
CA GLN A 31 11.25 -4.01 -4.64
C GLN A 31 10.34 -4.38 -3.46
N MET A 32 10.42 -3.64 -2.36
CA MET A 32 9.56 -3.86 -1.22
C MET A 32 8.09 -3.52 -1.54
N MET A 33 7.84 -2.48 -2.34
CA MET A 33 6.50 -2.19 -2.87
C MET A 33 5.98 -3.31 -3.78
N ALA A 34 6.82 -3.88 -4.66
CA ALA A 34 6.41 -5.00 -5.52
C ALA A 34 6.05 -6.25 -4.70
N ARG A 35 6.83 -6.57 -3.66
CA ARG A 35 6.55 -7.66 -2.72
C ARG A 35 5.23 -7.43 -1.97
N LEU A 36 4.98 -6.21 -1.50
CA LEU A 36 3.72 -5.85 -0.85
C LEU A 36 2.54 -6.07 -1.80
N ASN A 37 2.60 -5.54 -3.02
CA ASN A 37 1.51 -5.67 -3.99
C ASN A 37 1.23 -7.14 -4.35
N ALA A 38 2.27 -7.95 -4.52
CA ALA A 38 2.13 -9.39 -4.78
C ALA A 38 1.45 -10.10 -3.58
N GLY A 39 1.92 -9.85 -2.36
CA GLY A 39 1.37 -10.48 -1.15
C GLY A 39 -0.09 -10.08 -0.87
N LEU A 40 -0.48 -8.84 -1.18
CA LEU A 40 -1.87 -8.39 -1.11
C LEU A 40 -2.73 -9.07 -2.18
N LEU A 41 -2.22 -9.18 -3.40
CA LEU A 41 -2.92 -9.84 -4.51
C LEU A 41 -3.17 -11.32 -4.21
N GLU A 42 -2.18 -12.03 -3.66
CA GLU A 42 -2.32 -13.43 -3.21
C GLU A 42 -3.43 -13.61 -2.16
N ARG A 43 -3.72 -12.58 -1.36
CA ARG A 43 -4.81 -12.54 -0.36
C ARG A 43 -6.12 -11.99 -0.93
N GLY A 44 -6.18 -11.81 -2.24
CA GLY A 44 -7.36 -11.34 -2.95
C GLY A 44 -7.67 -9.87 -2.74
N VAL A 45 -6.63 -9.04 -2.54
CA VAL A 45 -6.71 -7.57 -2.48
C VAL A 45 -5.89 -7.01 -3.63
N LEU A 46 -6.58 -6.54 -4.67
CA LEU A 46 -5.92 -5.85 -5.78
C LEU A 46 -5.73 -4.37 -5.44
N LYS A 47 -4.48 -3.97 -5.31
CA LYS A 47 -4.08 -2.57 -5.35
C LYS A 47 -3.55 -2.24 -6.74
N GLY A 48 -3.96 -1.10 -7.30
CA GLY A 48 -3.34 -0.57 -8.52
C GLY A 48 -1.83 -0.33 -8.34
N THR A 49 -1.09 -0.15 -9.44
CA THR A 49 0.38 -0.06 -9.42
C THR A 49 0.93 1.08 -8.56
N GLN A 50 0.21 2.19 -8.44
CA GLN A 50 0.69 3.39 -7.73
C GLN A 50 -0.12 3.83 -6.51
N LYS A 51 -1.43 3.59 -6.43
CA LYS A 51 -2.27 4.11 -5.34
C LYS A 51 -3.47 3.20 -5.06
N PHE A 52 -4.03 3.34 -3.86
CA PHE A 52 -5.37 2.87 -3.55
C PHE A 52 -6.42 3.87 -4.04
N TYR A 53 -7.53 3.32 -4.52
CA TYR A 53 -8.73 4.05 -4.92
C TYR A 53 -9.95 3.36 -4.29
N PRO A 54 -10.19 3.53 -2.98
CA PRO A 54 -11.39 3.01 -2.34
C PRO A 54 -12.65 3.60 -3.00
N SER A 55 -13.63 2.74 -3.24
CA SER A 55 -14.94 3.12 -3.76
C SER A 55 -16.00 3.12 -2.66
N VAL A 56 -17.04 3.92 -2.85
CA VAL A 56 -18.24 3.97 -1.98
C VAL A 56 -19.03 2.66 -1.94
N VAL A 57 -18.75 1.74 -2.85
CA VAL A 57 -19.40 0.41 -2.88
C VAL A 57 -18.72 -0.60 -1.95
N HIS A 58 -17.54 -0.29 -1.39
CA HIS A 58 -16.90 -1.16 -0.42
C HIS A 58 -17.69 -1.23 0.88
N THR A 59 -17.76 -2.43 1.43
CA THR A 59 -18.29 -2.70 2.75
C THR A 59 -17.19 -2.63 3.81
N GLU A 60 -17.58 -2.56 5.08
CA GLU A 60 -16.65 -2.70 6.21
C GLU A 60 -15.87 -4.02 6.16
N ALA A 61 -16.49 -5.08 5.64
CA ALA A 61 -15.82 -6.37 5.47
C ALA A 61 -14.68 -6.31 4.44
N ASP A 62 -14.84 -5.53 3.36
CA ASP A 62 -13.80 -5.32 2.35
C ASP A 62 -12.61 -4.54 2.93
N VAL A 63 -12.90 -3.53 3.74
CA VAL A 63 -11.90 -2.73 4.46
C VAL A 63 -11.15 -3.61 5.46
N GLN A 64 -11.88 -4.38 6.27
CA GLN A 64 -11.27 -5.26 7.28
C GLN A 64 -10.42 -6.36 6.64
N LYS A 65 -10.90 -6.99 5.55
CA LYS A 65 -10.12 -7.94 4.77
C LYS A 65 -8.82 -7.32 4.27
N THR A 66 -8.87 -6.08 3.79
CA THR A 66 -7.69 -5.35 3.32
C THR A 66 -6.72 -5.10 4.46
N ILE A 67 -7.18 -4.61 5.61
CA ILE A 67 -6.35 -4.37 6.80
C ILE A 67 -5.67 -5.65 7.26
N ASP A 68 -6.39 -6.77 7.31
CA ASP A 68 -5.82 -8.04 7.76
C ASP A 68 -4.80 -8.59 6.76
N ALA A 69 -5.04 -8.43 5.45
CA ALA A 69 -4.04 -8.74 4.43
C ALA A 69 -2.74 -7.93 4.63
N PHE A 70 -2.84 -6.63 4.96
CA PHE A 70 -1.67 -5.81 5.29
C PHE A 70 -0.92 -6.34 6.52
N LYS A 71 -1.63 -6.70 7.59
CA LYS A 71 -1.02 -7.25 8.83
C LYS A 71 -0.29 -8.57 8.56
N GLU A 72 -0.78 -9.39 7.65
CA GLU A 72 -0.15 -10.64 7.27
C GLU A 72 1.08 -10.45 6.36
N VAL A 73 1.02 -9.50 5.41
CA VAL A 73 2.06 -9.32 4.39
C VAL A 73 3.23 -8.49 4.90
N ILE A 74 3.00 -7.41 5.67
CA ILE A 74 4.07 -6.52 6.12
C ILE A 74 5.23 -7.26 6.83
N PRO A 75 4.97 -8.22 7.75
CA PRO A 75 6.04 -8.98 8.40
C PRO A 75 6.91 -9.80 7.44
N THR A 76 6.36 -10.23 6.29
CA THR A 76 7.07 -11.06 5.31
C THR A 76 7.91 -10.23 4.34
N LEU A 77 7.81 -8.90 4.37
CA LEU A 77 8.57 -8.03 3.48
C LEU A 77 10.05 -7.94 3.84
N ARG A 78 10.38 -8.18 5.12
CA ARG A 78 11.76 -8.19 5.62
C ARG A 78 12.36 -9.58 5.44
N GLY A 79 13.18 -9.70 4.41
CA GLY A 79 14.02 -10.84 4.05
C GLY A 79 15.10 -10.39 3.10
#